data_AF-A0A914Z2K7-F1
#
_entry.id   AF-A0A914Z2K7-F1
#
_cell.length_a   1.000
_cell.length_b   1.000
_cell.length_c   1.000
_cell.angle_alpha   90.00
_cell.angle_beta   90.00
_cell.angle_gamma   90.00
#
_symmetry.space_group_name_H-M   'P 1'
#
loop_
_entity.id
_entity.type
_entity.pdbx_description
1 polymer ?
#
loop_
_entity_poly.entity_id
_entity_poly.type
_entity_poly.pdbx_seq_one_letter_code
_entity_poly.pdbx_strand_id
1 'polypeptide(L)'
;MEPYGVPQSRLPYEDEIGLTPTLGRIRELVVINKYRPQIRECLYHDKTKKLVNTMVEMWEMEPDGRITSGCARDRVVRVYEELSGVPYKIDVEIPEEVLQAEKERYQAAVAAYEARHFTETVANSGDEAETTLINHRPINDVS
;
A
#
# COMPACT_ATOMS: atom_id res chain seq x y z
N MET A 1 11.84 -4.40 -29.47
CA MET A 1 12.06 -3.14 -28.73
C MET A 1 10.68 -2.61 -28.39
N GLU A 2 10.14 -2.95 -27.22
CA GLU A 2 8.80 -2.50 -26.83
C GLU A 2 8.78 -0.97 -26.66
N PRO A 3 7.82 -0.27 -27.27
CA PRO A 3 7.81 1.18 -27.29
C PRO A 3 7.23 1.70 -25.97
N TYR A 4 7.97 2.54 -25.25
CA TYR A 4 7.52 3.24 -24.04
C TYR A 4 7.07 2.34 -22.87
N GLY A 5 7.97 1.46 -22.41
CA GLY A 5 7.69 0.55 -21.29
C GLY A 5 7.62 1.25 -19.94
N VAL A 6 6.45 1.77 -19.57
CA VAL A 6 6.13 2.00 -18.15
C VAL A 6 6.29 0.63 -17.46
N PRO A 7 7.20 0.49 -16.48
CA PRO A 7 7.47 -0.83 -15.95
C PRO A 7 6.25 -1.31 -15.17
N GLN A 8 5.96 -2.61 -15.27
CA GLN A 8 4.80 -3.23 -14.63
C GLN A 8 4.73 -2.83 -13.15
N SER A 9 3.52 -2.49 -12.70
CA SER A 9 3.24 -2.24 -11.29
C SER A 9 3.45 -3.53 -10.50
N ARG A 10 4.21 -3.45 -9.41
CA ARG A 10 4.46 -4.56 -8.49
C ARG A 10 4.11 -4.16 -7.07
N LEU A 11 3.76 -5.12 -6.24
CA LEU A 11 3.53 -4.91 -4.82
C LEU A 11 4.87 -4.71 -4.08
N PRO A 12 4.85 -3.99 -2.94
CA PRO A 12 6.02 -3.94 -2.07
C PRO A 12 6.42 -5.35 -1.63
N TYR A 13 7.70 -5.66 -1.75
CA TYR A 13 8.30 -6.95 -1.38
C TYR A 13 7.88 -8.16 -2.25
N GLU A 14 7.15 -7.96 -3.35
CA GLU A 14 6.65 -9.07 -4.19
C GLU A 14 7.76 -9.99 -4.70
N ASP A 15 8.90 -9.41 -5.11
CA ASP A 15 10.03 -10.16 -5.66
C ASP A 15 10.78 -10.97 -4.56
N GLU A 16 10.69 -10.54 -3.30
CA GLU A 16 11.43 -11.12 -2.17
C GLU A 16 10.64 -12.20 -1.42
N ILE A 17 9.33 -12.05 -1.31
CA ILE A 17 8.47 -12.92 -0.47
C ILE A 17 7.19 -13.39 -1.17
N GLY A 18 6.99 -13.04 -2.44
CA GLY A 18 5.83 -13.43 -3.23
C GLY A 18 4.55 -12.67 -2.88
N LEU A 19 3.45 -13.10 -3.50
CA LEU A 19 2.14 -12.45 -3.38
C LEU A 19 1.41 -12.77 -2.06
N THR A 20 1.69 -13.92 -1.45
CA THR A 20 1.04 -14.40 -0.22
C THR A 20 2.06 -14.68 0.88
N PRO A 21 2.73 -13.63 1.41
CA PRO A 21 3.76 -13.80 2.42
C PRO A 21 3.20 -14.15 3.80
N THR A 22 3.97 -14.93 4.57
CA THR A 22 3.66 -15.21 5.99
C THR A 22 4.20 -14.10 6.88
N LEU A 23 3.60 -13.92 8.07
CA LEU A 23 4.03 -12.90 9.03
C LEU A 23 5.49 -13.06 9.47
N GLY A 24 5.93 -14.32 9.66
CA GLY A 24 7.31 -14.63 10.02
C GLY A 24 8.29 -14.14 8.96
N ARG A 25 7.97 -14.35 7.68
CA ARG A 25 8.83 -13.94 6.57
C ARG A 25 8.90 -12.43 6.40
N ILE A 26 7.78 -11.72 6.56
CA ILE A 26 7.78 -10.24 6.56
C ILE A 26 8.64 -9.69 7.71
N ARG A 27 8.48 -10.24 8.93
CA ARG A 27 9.26 -9.82 10.09
C ARG A 27 10.75 -10.01 9.89
N GLU A 28 11.15 -11.17 9.40
CA GLU A 28 12.54 -11.46 9.08
C GLU A 28 13.09 -10.44 8.07
N LEU A 29 12.37 -10.18 6.99
CA LEU A 29 12.82 -9.26 5.95
C LEU A 29 12.90 -7.80 6.44
N VAL A 30 11.81 -7.27 7.01
CA VAL A 30 11.67 -5.83 7.28
C VAL A 30 12.30 -5.41 8.61
N VAL A 31 12.18 -6.27 9.65
CA VAL A 31 12.61 -5.95 11.02
C VAL A 31 14.01 -6.46 11.28
N ILE A 32 14.27 -7.74 10.99
CA ILE A 32 15.58 -8.36 11.27
C ILE A 32 16.60 -7.92 10.23
N ASN A 33 16.29 -8.11 8.94
CA ASN A 33 17.19 -7.77 7.84
C ASN A 33 17.14 -6.28 7.47
N LYS A 34 16.25 -5.51 8.11
CA LYS A 34 16.09 -4.06 7.89
C LYS A 34 15.89 -3.71 6.42
N TYR A 35 15.35 -4.64 5.64
CA TYR A 35 15.17 -4.48 4.21
C TYR A 35 14.01 -3.52 3.91
N ARG A 36 14.14 -2.77 2.82
CA ARG A 36 13.12 -1.85 2.29
C ARG A 36 13.00 -2.06 0.78
N PRO A 37 11.83 -1.78 0.18
CA PRO A 37 11.63 -1.92 -1.25
C PRO A 37 12.63 -1.03 -2.01
N GLN A 38 13.28 -1.60 -3.02
CA GLN A 38 14.23 -0.84 -3.83
C GLN A 38 13.48 0.21 -4.65
N ILE A 39 13.93 1.46 -4.51
CA ILE A 39 13.42 2.56 -5.33
C ILE A 39 14.21 2.56 -6.63
N ARG A 40 13.50 2.67 -7.75
CA ARG A 40 14.12 2.66 -9.08
C ARG A 40 15.08 3.83 -9.22
N GLU A 41 16.29 3.59 -9.74
CA GLU A 41 17.32 4.62 -9.92
C GLU A 41 16.83 5.83 -10.70
N CYS A 42 15.96 5.62 -11.69
CA CYS A 42 15.37 6.71 -12.48
C CYS A 42 14.54 7.71 -11.66
N LEU A 43 14.09 7.34 -10.46
CA LEU A 43 13.35 8.23 -9.55
C LEU A 43 14.27 9.11 -8.70
N TYR A 44 15.58 8.89 -8.69
CA TYR A 44 16.54 9.71 -7.93
C TYR A 44 16.94 11.01 -8.65
N HIS A 45 16.28 11.38 -9.75
CA HIS A 45 16.48 12.66 -10.43
C HIS A 45 15.94 13.84 -9.60
N ASP A 46 16.55 15.03 -9.72
CA ASP A 46 16.32 16.24 -8.90
C ASP A 46 14.87 16.48 -8.42
N LYS A 47 13.90 16.41 -9.32
CA LYS A 47 12.49 16.72 -9.04
C LYS A 47 11.79 15.61 -8.25
N THR A 48 12.03 14.35 -8.61
CA THR A 48 11.42 13.17 -7.96
C THR A 48 12.17 12.75 -6.71
N LYS A 49 13.43 13.14 -6.55
CA LYS A 49 14.25 12.87 -5.36
C LYS A 49 13.61 13.41 -4.07
N LYS A 50 12.93 14.56 -4.13
CA LYS A 50 12.20 15.12 -2.99
C LYS A 50 11.06 14.20 -2.52
N LEU A 51 10.36 13.55 -3.46
CA LEU A 51 9.32 12.56 -3.15
C LEU A 51 9.94 11.28 -2.59
N VAL A 52 11.02 10.80 -3.21
CA VAL A 52 11.78 9.63 -2.75
C VAL A 52 12.25 9.80 -1.31
N ASN A 53 12.86 10.94 -0.97
CA ASN A 53 13.30 11.22 0.40
C ASN A 53 12.12 11.24 1.38
N THR A 54 11.00 11.83 0.98
CA THR A 54 9.77 11.83 1.79
C THR A 54 9.30 10.40 2.07
N MET A 55 9.29 9.52 1.07
CA MET A 55 8.93 8.10 1.25
C MET A 55 9.92 7.39 2.19
N VAL A 56 11.21 7.67 2.05
CA VAL A 56 12.25 7.07 2.90
C VAL A 56 12.11 7.47 4.36
N GLU A 57 11.80 8.75 4.62
CA GLU A 57 11.56 9.25 5.97
C GLU A 57 10.24 8.72 6.56
N MET A 58 9.26 8.32 5.75
CA MET A 58 8.01 7.72 6.26
C MET A 58 8.20 6.30 6.79
N TRP A 59 9.12 5.52 6.19
CA TRP A 59 9.31 4.11 6.54
C TRP A 59 10.55 3.86 7.40
N GLU A 60 10.99 4.88 8.14
CA GLU A 60 12.16 4.76 8.99
C GLU A 60 11.97 3.62 10.02
N MET A 61 13.05 2.91 10.36
CA MET A 61 13.08 1.97 11.45
C MET A 61 12.64 2.62 12.76
N GLU A 62 13.28 3.74 13.11
CA GLU A 62 13.01 4.40 14.38
C GLU A 62 11.71 5.23 14.32
N PRO A 63 10.75 5.02 15.25
CA PRO A 63 9.47 5.72 15.22
C PRO A 63 9.59 7.24 15.30
N ASP A 64 10.59 7.76 16.02
CA ASP A 64 10.86 9.20 16.17
C ASP A 64 11.48 9.82 14.91
N GLY A 65 12.16 9.02 14.09
CA GLY A 65 12.66 9.41 12.78
C GLY A 65 11.57 9.47 11.70
N ARG A 66 10.37 8.95 11.97
CA ARG A 66 9.27 8.94 11.00
C ARG A 66 8.58 10.29 10.91
N ILE A 67 8.42 10.79 9.68
CA ILE A 67 7.58 11.96 9.44
C ILE A 67 6.09 11.61 9.57
N THR A 68 5.30 12.57 10.01
CA THR A 68 3.84 12.43 10.09
C THR A 68 3.19 12.47 8.71
N SER A 69 1.97 11.93 8.59
CA SER A 69 1.18 12.01 7.35
C SER A 69 0.94 13.45 6.90
N GLY A 70 0.73 14.38 7.84
CA GLY A 70 0.62 15.81 7.55
C GLY A 70 1.91 16.38 6.95
N CYS A 71 3.06 16.07 7.55
CA CYS A 71 4.36 16.50 7.02
C CYS A 71 4.63 15.92 5.62
N ALA A 72 4.33 14.65 5.40
CA ALA A 72 4.48 14.01 4.10
C ALA A 72 3.60 14.67 3.04
N ARG A 73 2.31 14.91 3.36
CA ARG A 73 1.37 15.62 2.49
C ARG A 73 1.91 17.00 2.12
N ASP A 74 2.33 17.79 3.10
CA ASP A 74 2.78 19.17 2.86
C ASP A 74 4.03 19.20 1.95
N ARG A 75 4.93 18.21 2.10
CA ARG A 75 6.09 18.03 1.20
C ARG A 75 5.66 17.65 -0.22
N VAL A 76 4.71 16.74 -0.37
CA VAL A 76 4.20 16.32 -1.68
C VAL A 76 3.48 17.48 -2.38
N VAL A 77 2.65 18.23 -1.65
CA VAL A 77 1.98 19.44 -2.14
C VAL A 77 3.00 20.45 -2.64
N ARG A 78 4.04 20.72 -1.85
CA ARG A 78 5.11 21.63 -2.27
C ARG A 78 5.80 21.18 -3.56
N VAL A 79 6.10 19.88 -3.70
CA VAL A 79 6.66 19.34 -4.94
C VAL A 79 5.68 19.49 -6.10
N TYR A 80 4.39 19.23 -5.89
CA TYR A 80 3.36 19.38 -6.91
C TYR A 80 3.27 20.84 -7.40
N GLU A 81 3.23 21.80 -6.49
CA GLU A 81 3.14 23.23 -6.82
C GLU A 81 4.38 23.71 -7.55
N GLU A 82 5.58 23.28 -7.12
CA GLU A 82 6.85 23.56 -7.80
C GLU A 82 6.89 23.00 -9.24
N LEU A 83 6.22 21.88 -9.51
CA LEU A 83 6.21 21.23 -10.82
C LEU A 83 5.10 21.73 -11.74
N SER A 84 3.92 21.98 -11.20
CA SER A 84 2.73 22.37 -11.97
C SER A 84 2.60 23.88 -12.14
N GLY A 85 3.20 24.67 -11.23
CA GLY A 85 2.97 26.12 -11.16
C GLY A 85 1.55 26.50 -10.74
N VAL A 86 0.73 25.53 -10.32
CA VAL A 86 -0.66 25.70 -9.90
C VAL A 86 -0.76 25.33 -8.42
N PRO A 87 -1.43 26.14 -7.58
CA PRO A 87 -1.63 25.79 -6.18
C PRO A 87 -2.41 24.49 -6.04
N TYR A 88 -1.98 23.62 -5.12
CA TYR A 88 -2.69 22.38 -4.84
C TYR A 88 -3.98 22.70 -4.08
N LYS A 89 -5.12 22.37 -4.66
CA LYS A 89 -6.42 22.47 -3.98
C LYS A 89 -6.75 21.13 -3.36
N ILE A 90 -7.01 21.14 -2.05
CA ILE A 90 -7.35 19.95 -1.26
C ILE A 90 -8.72 19.39 -1.69
N ASP A 91 -9.56 20.22 -2.30
CA ASP A 91 -10.93 19.90 -2.68
C ASP A 91 -10.96 19.12 -4.01
N VAL A 92 -10.45 17.89 -3.98
CA VAL A 92 -10.92 16.87 -4.93
C VAL A 92 -12.27 16.42 -4.41
N GLU A 93 -13.33 17.12 -4.82
CA GLU A 93 -14.69 16.61 -4.67
C GLU A 93 -14.78 15.33 -5.52
N ILE A 94 -14.54 14.18 -4.89
CA ILE A 94 -14.77 12.89 -5.52
C ILE A 94 -16.27 12.82 -5.76
N PRO A 95 -16.74 12.73 -7.01
CA PRO A 95 -18.16 12.65 -7.29
C PRO A 95 -18.76 11.49 -6.51
N GLU A 96 -19.90 11.72 -5.86
CA GLU A 96 -20.52 10.75 -4.96
C GLU A 96 -20.83 9.42 -5.67
N GLU A 97 -21.06 9.48 -6.98
CA GLU A 97 -21.19 8.33 -7.88
C GLU A 97 -19.94 7.44 -7.90
N VAL A 98 -18.74 8.03 -7.95
CA VAL A 98 -17.46 7.29 -7.95
C VAL A 98 -17.24 6.61 -6.60
N LEU A 99 -17.55 7.32 -5.50
CA LEU A 99 -17.45 6.78 -4.15
C LEU A 99 -18.41 5.60 -3.96
N GLN A 100 -19.62 5.70 -4.49
CA GLN A 100 -20.63 4.65 -4.39
C GLN A 100 -20.24 3.41 -5.21
N ALA A 101 -19.76 3.59 -6.45
CA ALA A 101 -19.30 2.50 -7.28
C ALA A 101 -18.12 1.73 -6.65
N GLU A 102 -17.18 2.43 -6.03
CA GLU A 102 -16.03 1.79 -5.37
C GLU A 102 -16.45 1.05 -4.09
N LYS A 103 -17.40 1.59 -3.32
CA LYS A 103 -18.02 0.89 -2.17
C LYS A 103 -18.66 -0.42 -2.60
N GLU A 104 -19.42 -0.41 -3.70
CA GLU A 104 -20.07 -1.62 -4.24
C GLU A 104 -19.06 -2.65 -4.71
N ARG A 105 -17.98 -2.23 -5.38
CA ARG A 105 -16.87 -3.12 -5.77
C ARG A 105 -16.20 -3.76 -4.56
N TYR A 106 -15.94 -2.98 -3.52
CA TYR A 106 -15.35 -3.48 -2.28
C TYR A 106 -16.26 -4.50 -1.60
N GLN A 107 -17.56 -4.20 -1.48
CA GLN A 107 -18.55 -5.12 -0.92
C GLN A 107 -18.66 -6.42 -1.72
N ALA A 108 -18.66 -6.33 -3.05
CA ALA A 108 -18.67 -7.51 -3.92
C ALA A 108 -17.40 -8.37 -3.75
N ALA A 109 -16.23 -7.74 -3.62
CA ALA A 109 -14.97 -8.44 -3.37
C ALA A 109 -14.97 -9.14 -2.00
N VAL A 110 -15.48 -8.47 -0.96
CA VAL A 110 -15.64 -9.05 0.38
C VAL A 110 -16.61 -10.23 0.35
N ALA A 111 -17.79 -10.07 -0.28
CA ALA A 111 -18.76 -11.15 -0.40
C ALA A 111 -18.20 -12.35 -1.18
N ALA A 112 -17.41 -12.10 -2.24
CA ALA A 112 -16.74 -13.16 -2.99
C ALA A 112 -15.65 -13.87 -2.16
N TYR A 113 -14.91 -13.12 -1.34
CA TYR A 113 -13.94 -13.67 -0.40
C TYR A 113 -14.65 -14.54 0.65
N GLU A 114 -15.71 -14.04 1.28
CA GLU A 114 -16.51 -14.78 2.27
C GLU A 114 -17.14 -16.04 1.68
N ALA A 115 -17.68 -15.98 0.45
CA ALA A 115 -18.25 -17.15 -0.21
C ALA A 115 -17.21 -18.23 -0.51
N ARG A 116 -16.00 -17.85 -0.94
CA ARG A 116 -14.88 -18.78 -1.12
C ARG A 116 -14.44 -19.37 0.21
N HIS A 117 -14.36 -18.56 1.24
CA HIS A 117 -13.88 -19.01 2.54
C HIS A 117 -14.91 -19.88 3.28
N PHE A 118 -16.21 -19.60 3.12
CA PHE A 118 -17.30 -20.42 3.62
C PHE A 118 -17.36 -21.79 2.93
N THR A 119 -17.15 -21.83 1.61
CA THR A 119 -17.13 -23.10 0.86
C THR A 119 -15.88 -23.93 1.17
N GLU A 120 -14.72 -23.30 1.39
CA GLU A 120 -13.50 -23.99 1.86
C GLU A 120 -13.62 -24.53 3.29
N THR A 121 -14.25 -23.81 4.22
CA THR A 121 -14.44 -24.31 5.60
C THR A 121 -15.41 -25.49 5.66
N VAL A 122 -16.43 -25.51 4.80
CA VAL A 122 -17.33 -26.68 4.68
C VAL A 122 -16.60 -27.86 4.04
N ALA A 123 -15.73 -27.63 3.05
CA ALA A 123 -14.93 -28.67 2.41
C ALA A 123 -13.79 -29.23 3.29
N ASN A 124 -13.16 -28.39 4.12
CA ASN A 124 -12.06 -28.77 5.03
C ASN A 124 -12.51 -29.16 6.44
N SER A 125 -13.82 -29.24 6.71
CA SER A 125 -14.35 -29.82 7.97
C SER A 125 -14.05 -31.32 8.16
N GLY A 126 -13.25 -31.90 7.26
CA GLY A 126 -12.69 -33.25 7.37
C GLY A 126 -11.29 -33.34 7.99
N ASP A 127 -10.48 -32.28 8.08
CA ASP A 127 -9.12 -32.38 8.65
C ASP A 127 -8.67 -31.07 9.33
N GLU A 128 -8.32 -31.17 10.60
CA GLU A 128 -7.88 -30.08 11.48
C GLU A 128 -6.49 -29.53 11.08
N ALA A 129 -6.36 -28.20 11.00
CA ALA A 129 -5.53 -27.38 11.90
C ALA A 129 -4.97 -26.08 11.25
N GLU A 130 -5.25 -24.98 11.93
CA GLU A 130 -4.51 -23.71 12.01
C GLU A 130 -4.06 -23.02 10.71
N THR A 131 -4.91 -22.13 10.19
CA THR A 131 -4.44 -20.93 9.48
C THR A 131 -5.01 -19.69 10.16
N THR A 132 -4.22 -19.09 11.04
CA THR A 132 -4.56 -17.82 11.70
C THR A 132 -4.44 -16.70 10.68
N LEU A 133 -5.56 -16.38 10.03
CA LEU A 133 -5.69 -15.21 9.16
C LEU A 133 -5.59 -13.93 9.99
N ILE A 134 -4.75 -13.00 9.51
CA ILE A 134 -4.66 -11.65 10.02
C ILE A 134 -6.01 -10.98 9.70
N ASN A 135 -6.86 -10.85 10.73
CA ASN A 135 -8.12 -10.11 10.63
C ASN A 135 -7.82 -8.66 10.25
N HIS A 136 -8.03 -8.31 8.98
CA HIS A 136 -8.16 -6.93 8.55
C HIS A 136 -9.44 -6.37 9.15
N ARG A 137 -9.36 -5.79 10.36
CA ARG A 137 -10.45 -4.93 10.84
C ARG A 137 -10.57 -3.74 9.88
N PRO A 138 -11.77 -3.40 9.42
CA PRO A 138 -11.99 -2.14 8.71
C PRO A 138 -11.62 -0.97 9.64
N ILE A 139 -10.94 0.03 9.08
CA ILE A 139 -10.36 1.20 9.78
C ILE A 139 -11.42 2.12 10.42
N ASN A 140 -12.72 1.80 10.31
CA ASN A 140 -13.80 2.67 10.77
C ASN A 140 -14.19 2.52 12.26
N ASP A 141 -13.47 1.72 13.04
CA ASP A 141 -13.76 1.48 14.48
C ASP A 141 -12.76 2.13 15.44
N VAL A 142 -12.32 3.37 15.15
CA VAL A 142 -11.62 4.20 16.15
C VAL A 142 -12.47 5.43 16.43
N SER A 143 -13.27 5.35 17.49
CA SER A 143 -13.98 6.47 18.11
C SER A 143 -13.09 7.22 19.10
#